data_AF-A0A1Q5P6V4-F1
#
_entry.id   AF-A0A1Q5P6V4-F1
#
_cell.length_a   1.000
_cell.length_b   1.000
_cell.length_c   1.000
_cell.angle_alpha   90.00
_cell.angle_beta   90.00
_cell.angle_gamma   90.00
#
_symmetry.space_group_name_H-M   'P 1'
#
loop_
_entity.id
_entity.type
_entity.pdbx_description
1 polymer ?
#
loop_
_entity_poly.entity_id
_entity_poly.type
_entity_poly.pdbx_seq_one_letter_code
_entity_poly.pdbx_strand_id
1 'polypeptide(L)'
;MKTSAEAIELWKAHSKYDAWITYESWHYRLKNVTDLVRFSEDDKLYRGTPISITSTSDNKKESKQFIEYLKTESSHQVFQKWGWK
;
A
#
# COMPACT_ATOMS: atom_id res chain seq x y z
N MET A 1 -6.46 17.76 4.73
CA MET A 1 -5.78 16.71 3.93
C MET A 1 -6.72 15.53 3.85
N LYS A 2 -7.17 15.16 2.65
CA LYS A 2 -8.22 14.15 2.44
C LYS A 2 -7.67 12.85 1.86
N THR A 3 -6.49 12.88 1.24
CA THR A 3 -5.88 11.71 0.58
C THR A 3 -4.37 11.62 0.85
N SER A 4 -3.79 10.44 0.67
CA SER A 4 -2.34 10.24 0.72
C SER A 4 -1.58 11.01 -0.37
N ALA A 5 -2.22 11.30 -1.51
CA ALA A 5 -1.65 12.10 -2.60
C ALA A 5 -1.57 13.59 -2.22
N GLU A 6 -2.57 14.12 -1.52
CA GLU A 6 -2.47 15.48 -0.97
C GLU A 6 -1.40 15.57 0.14
N ALA A 7 -1.22 14.47 0.91
CA ALA A 7 -0.24 14.41 1.99
C ALA A 7 1.20 14.57 1.49
N ILE A 8 1.56 13.80 0.45
CA ILE A 8 2.89 13.85 -0.15
C ILE A 8 3.20 15.24 -0.73
N GLU A 9 2.25 15.86 -1.45
CA GLU A 9 2.47 17.18 -2.03
C GLU A 9 2.65 18.25 -0.94
N LEU A 10 1.86 18.17 0.15
CA LEU A 10 1.99 19.08 1.27
C LEU A 10 3.35 18.93 1.98
N TRP A 11 3.78 17.68 2.20
CA TRP A 11 5.06 17.37 2.84
C TRP A 11 6.24 17.86 1.98
N LYS A 12 6.23 17.60 0.67
CA LYS A 12 7.28 18.07 -0.26
C LYS A 12 7.35 19.60 -0.36
N ALA A 13 6.20 20.27 -0.35
CA ALA A 13 6.12 21.72 -0.56
C ALA A 13 6.51 22.55 0.67
N HIS A 14 6.56 21.96 1.87
CA HIS A 14 6.75 22.70 3.11
C HIS A 14 7.84 22.07 3.99
N SER A 15 8.98 22.75 4.10
CA SER A 15 10.11 22.34 4.95
C SER A 15 9.83 22.32 6.45
N LYS A 16 8.66 22.80 6.90
CA LYS A 16 8.24 22.76 8.31
C LYS A 16 7.82 21.37 8.79
N TYR A 17 7.66 20.39 7.89
CA TYR A 17 7.25 19.04 8.24
C TYR A 17 8.46 18.12 8.23
N ASP A 18 8.83 17.59 9.40
CA ASP A 18 10.01 16.75 9.54
C ASP A 18 9.77 15.30 9.09
N ALA A 19 8.53 14.81 9.18
CA ALA A 19 8.18 13.44 8.84
C ALA A 19 6.76 13.30 8.29
N TRP A 20 6.55 12.26 7.47
CA TRP A 20 5.23 11.85 6.99
C TRP A 20 4.96 10.39 7.37
N ILE A 21 4.02 10.18 8.29
CA ILE A 21 3.61 8.83 8.72
C ILE A 21 2.63 8.27 7.68
N THR A 22 3.05 7.21 6.99
CA THR A 22 2.30 6.58 5.90
C THR A 22 2.69 5.11 5.74
N TYR A 23 2.09 4.43 4.77
CA TYR A 23 2.45 3.04 4.43
C TYR A 23 3.79 2.97 3.70
N GLU A 24 4.61 1.96 4.03
CA GLU A 24 5.94 1.72 3.43
C GLU A 24 5.89 1.60 1.89
N SER A 25 4.75 1.18 1.32
CA SER A 25 4.54 1.11 -0.13
C SER A 25 4.72 2.45 -0.87
N TRP A 26 4.48 3.59 -0.21
CA TRP A 26 4.75 4.92 -0.78
C TRP A 26 6.25 5.19 -0.94
N HIS A 27 7.06 4.75 0.01
CA HIS A 27 8.52 4.90 -0.06
C HIS A 27 9.08 4.18 -1.28
N TYR A 28 8.64 2.95 -1.59
CA TYR A 28 9.16 2.23 -2.77
C TYR A 28 8.91 2.94 -4.10
N ARG A 29 7.85 3.76 -4.21
CA ARG A 29 7.58 4.61 -5.37
C ARG A 29 8.40 5.91 -5.39
N LEU A 30 8.86 6.35 -4.22
CA LEU A 30 9.51 7.65 -3.99
C LEU A 30 10.92 7.51 -3.44
N LYS A 31 11.54 6.34 -3.60
CA LYS A 31 12.80 5.97 -2.97
C LYS A 31 13.97 6.92 -3.26
N ASN A 32 13.85 7.71 -4.34
CA ASN A 32 14.86 8.69 -4.74
C ASN A 32 14.76 10.02 -3.97
N VAL A 33 13.67 10.25 -3.23
CA VAL A 33 13.37 11.52 -2.54
C VAL A 33 12.85 11.32 -1.12
N THR A 34 12.95 10.10 -0.58
CA THR A 34 12.48 9.77 0.76
C THR A 34 13.46 8.82 1.43
N ASP A 35 13.68 9.02 2.72
CA ASP A 35 14.31 8.03 3.60
C ASP A 35 13.24 7.32 4.41
N LEU A 36 13.42 6.01 4.61
CA LEU A 36 12.48 5.19 5.37
C LEU A 36 12.97 5.01 6.81
N VAL A 37 12.20 5.55 7.76
CA VAL A 37 12.38 5.30 9.19
C VAL A 37 11.35 4.27 9.65
N ARG A 38 11.80 3.10 10.11
CA ARG A 38 10.92 2.02 10.56
C ARG A 38 10.65 2.14 12.06
N PHE A 39 9.39 1.89 12.44
CA PHE A 39 9.02 1.67 13.83
C PHE A 39 9.68 0.40 14.40
N SER A 40 9.80 0.34 15.73
CA SER A 40 10.14 -0.89 16.45
C SER A 40 9.11 -1.99 16.13
N GLU A 41 9.46 -3.27 16.25
CA GLU A 41 8.49 -4.35 15.97
C GLU A 41 7.23 -4.26 16.85
N ASP A 42 7.38 -3.82 18.11
CA ASP A 42 6.28 -3.68 19.06
C ASP A 42 5.31 -2.54 18.69
N ASP A 43 5.81 -1.51 18.00
CA ASP A 43 5.02 -0.35 17.57
C ASP A 43 4.50 -0.48 16.13
N LYS A 44 4.85 -1.55 15.41
CA LYS A 44 4.43 -1.73 14.02
C LYS A 44 2.96 -2.12 13.93
N LEU A 45 2.20 -1.26 13.25
CA LEU A 45 0.84 -1.57 12.83
C LEU A 45 0.80 -2.15 11.42
N TYR A 46 0.42 -3.41 11.30
CA TYR A 46 0.14 -4.05 10.01
C TYR A 46 -1.33 -3.89 9.63
N ARG A 47 -1.58 -3.59 8.34
CA ARG A 47 -2.93 -3.57 7.77
C ARG A 47 -2.98 -4.49 6.55
N GLY A 48 -3.99 -5.35 6.50
CA GLY A 48 -4.20 -6.26 5.39
C GLY A 48 -4.70 -5.58 4.11
N THR A 49 -4.75 -6.36 3.03
CA THR A 49 -5.29 -5.99 1.71
C THR A 49 -6.61 -6.73 1.44
N PRO A 50 -7.71 -6.37 2.13
CA PRO A 50 -8.96 -7.09 1.98
C PRO A 50 -9.51 -6.90 0.55
N ILE A 51 -10.05 -7.99 0.00
CA ILE A 51 -10.73 -8.00 -1.30
C ILE A 51 -12.09 -8.69 -1.15
N SER A 52 -13.10 -8.17 -1.84
CA SER A 52 -14.44 -8.76 -1.87
C SER A 52 -15.09 -8.51 -3.23
N ILE A 53 -16.02 -9.38 -3.61
CA ILE A 53 -16.82 -9.24 -4.83
C ILE A 53 -18.08 -8.46 -4.47
N THR A 54 -18.42 -7.44 -5.26
CA THR A 54 -19.67 -6.69 -5.06
C THR A 54 -20.88 -7.59 -5.28
N SER A 55 -21.95 -7.36 -4.52
CA SER A 55 -23.17 -8.17 -4.60
C SER A 55 -23.83 -8.12 -5.99
N THR A 56 -23.68 -6.99 -6.69
CA THR A 56 -24.27 -6.66 -7.99
C THR A 56 -23.36 -7.00 -9.19
N SER A 57 -22.21 -7.66 -9.00
CA SER A 57 -21.33 -8.00 -10.13
C SER A 57 -21.97 -9.03 -11.05
N ASP A 58 -21.95 -8.78 -12.35
CA ASP A 58 -22.33 -9.78 -13.38
C ASP A 58 -21.22 -10.79 -13.66
N ASN A 59 -19.97 -10.47 -13.28
CA ASN A 59 -18.77 -11.26 -13.57
C ASN A 59 -18.26 -12.02 -12.34
N LYS A 60 -19.17 -12.62 -11.56
CA LYS A 60 -18.81 -13.28 -10.27
C LYS A 60 -17.84 -14.43 -10.46
N LYS A 61 -17.91 -15.15 -11.58
CA LYS A 61 -17.04 -16.31 -11.84
C LYS A 61 -15.60 -15.87 -12.10
N GLU A 62 -15.42 -14.92 -12.98
CA GLU A 62 -14.13 -14.34 -13.37
C GLU A 62 -13.50 -13.62 -12.18
N SER A 63 -14.32 -12.90 -11.39
CA SER A 63 -13.87 -12.25 -10.15
C SER A 63 -13.31 -13.26 -9.14
N LYS A 64 -13.96 -14.42 -8.98
CA LYS A 64 -13.45 -15.50 -8.11
C LYS A 64 -12.13 -16.07 -8.65
N GLN A 65 -12.04 -16.32 -9.95
CA GLN A 65 -10.81 -16.81 -10.58
C GLN A 65 -9.64 -15.83 -10.38
N PHE A 66 -9.90 -14.53 -10.50
CA PHE A 66 -8.90 -13.51 -10.24
C PHE A 66 -8.47 -13.47 -8.76
N ILE A 67 -9.41 -13.60 -7.82
CA ILE A 67 -9.08 -13.70 -6.39
C ILE A 67 -8.22 -14.93 -6.11
N GLU A 68 -8.52 -16.07 -6.71
CA GLU A 68 -7.68 -17.27 -6.57
C GLU A 68 -6.28 -17.06 -7.17
N TYR A 69 -6.19 -16.37 -8.33
CA TYR A 69 -4.91 -15.99 -8.90
C TYR A 69 -4.10 -15.09 -7.95
N LEU A 70 -4.72 -14.10 -7.30
CA LEU A 70 -4.05 -13.20 -6.36
C LEU A 70 -3.46 -13.92 -5.13
N LYS A 71 -3.99 -15.10 -4.78
CA LYS A 71 -3.48 -15.94 -3.69
C LYS A 71 -2.28 -16.82 -4.08
N THR A 72 -1.91 -16.85 -5.36
CA THR A 72 -0.76 -17.62 -5.82
C THR A 72 0.56 -16.98 -5.41
N GLU A 73 1.60 -17.80 -5.29
CA GLU A 73 2.96 -17.34 -4.97
C GLU A 73 3.49 -16.32 -5.99
N SER A 74 3.21 -16.52 -7.28
CA SER A 74 3.65 -15.59 -8.33
C SER A 74 3.00 -14.22 -8.19
N SER A 75 1.71 -14.16 -7.80
CA SER A 75 1.06 -12.90 -7.45
C SER A 75 1.66 -12.29 -6.18
N HIS A 76 1.90 -13.11 -5.15
CA HIS A 76 2.50 -12.64 -3.90
C HIS A 76 3.86 -11.96 -4.13
N GLN A 77 4.72 -12.49 -5.00
CA GLN A 77 5.99 -11.87 -5.38
C GLN A 77 5.84 -10.47 -6.00
N VAL A 78 4.77 -10.23 -6.76
CA VAL A 78 4.44 -8.90 -7.28
C VAL A 78 4.11 -7.94 -6.14
N PHE A 79 3.35 -8.39 -5.14
CA PHE A 79 3.04 -7.62 -3.93
C PHE A 79 4.31 -7.32 -3.11
N GLN A 80 5.19 -8.30 -2.94
CA GLN A 80 6.47 -8.14 -2.22
C GLN A 80 7.37 -7.05 -2.83
N LYS A 81 7.42 -6.95 -4.16
CA LYS A 81 8.14 -5.87 -4.86
C LYS A 81 7.70 -4.47 -4.43
N TRP A 82 6.48 -4.32 -3.94
CA TRP A 82 5.88 -3.06 -3.51
C TRP A 82 5.73 -2.93 -1.99
N GLY A 83 6.38 -3.79 -1.21
CA GLY A 83 6.45 -3.67 0.25
C GLY A 83 5.37 -4.41 1.03
N TRP A 84 4.56 -5.23 0.37
CA TRP A 84 3.59 -6.09 1.04
C TRP A 84 4.25 -7.40 1.47
N LYS A 85 3.83 -7.94 2.62
CA LYS A 85 4.38 -9.18 3.20
C LYS A 85 3.29 -10.22 3.38
#